data_AF-N4XSK2-F1
#
_entry.id   AF-N4XSK2-F1
#
_cell.length_a   1.000
_cell.length_b   1.000
_cell.length_c   1.000
_cell.angle_alpha   90.00
_cell.angle_beta   90.00
_cell.angle_gamma   90.00
#
_symmetry.space_group_name_H-M   'P 1'
#
loop_
_entity.id
_entity.type
_entity.pdbx_description
1 polymer ?
#
loop_
_entity_poly.entity_id
_entity_poly.type
_entity_poly.pdbx_seq_one_letter_code
_entity_poly.pdbx_strand_id
1 'polypeptide(L)'
;RYWVIARIEAMLERIIDGLLGQHESLTITLKSRAAFSRRNAPSNEGDESIPKPKERDINFPGANAQEAWKFTVLLRILELIHGSLLDNTLMTKRDLYYRHPDLFVKQSVVDRYVDDLACTFDITRS
;
A
#
# COMPACT_ATOMS: atom_id res chain seq x y z
N ARG A 1 -12.18 11.34 -4.35
CA ARG A 1 -12.85 10.03 -4.52
C ARG A 1 -12.65 9.48 -5.92
N TYR A 2 -13.26 10.05 -6.97
CA TYR A 2 -13.15 9.54 -8.35
C TYR A 2 -11.69 9.36 -8.82
N TRP A 3 -10.85 10.37 -8.61
CA TRP A 3 -9.45 10.28 -9.01
C TRP A 3 -8.64 9.21 -8.22
N VAL A 4 -9.03 8.91 -6.97
CA VAL A 4 -8.40 7.84 -6.17
C VAL A 4 -8.79 6.48 -6.74
N ILE A 5 -10.06 6.31 -7.12
CA ILE A 5 -10.55 5.12 -7.82
C ILE A 5 -9.75 4.92 -9.10
N ALA A 6 -9.68 5.93 -9.96
CA ALA A 6 -8.90 5.87 -11.21
C ALA A 6 -7.42 5.54 -10.97
N ARG A 7 -6.83 6.02 -9.86
CA ARG A 7 -5.44 5.72 -9.52
C ARG A 7 -5.25 4.26 -9.08
N ILE A 8 -6.17 3.71 -8.30
CA ILE A 8 -6.18 2.30 -7.92
C ILE A 8 -6.41 1.43 -9.15
N GLU A 9 -7.38 1.78 -10.00
CA GLU A 9 -7.67 1.07 -11.24
C GLU A 9 -6.46 1.05 -12.17
N ALA A 10 -5.75 2.17 -12.34
CA ALA A 10 -4.52 2.20 -13.12
C ALA A 10 -3.39 1.35 -12.53
N MET A 11 -3.38 1.12 -11.21
CA MET A 11 -2.45 0.18 -10.57
C MET A 11 -2.87 -1.27 -10.82
N LEU A 12 -4.17 -1.57 -10.77
CA LEU A 12 -4.71 -2.91 -11.03
C LEU A 12 -4.61 -3.28 -12.52
N GLU A 13 -4.85 -2.34 -13.43
CA GLU A 13 -4.70 -2.50 -14.88
C GLU A 13 -3.27 -2.93 -15.24
N ARG A 14 -2.26 -2.28 -14.65
CA ARG A 14 -0.85 -2.69 -14.80
C ARG A 14 -0.59 -4.14 -14.38
N ILE A 15 -1.28 -4.61 -13.35
CA ILE A 15 -1.16 -6.01 -12.89
C ILE A 15 -1.81 -6.94 -13.92
N ILE A 16 -2.99 -6.57 -14.42
CA ILE A 16 -3.70 -7.34 -15.45
C ILE A 16 -2.88 -7.40 -16.75
N ASP A 17 -2.33 -6.29 -17.21
CA ASP A 17 -1.45 -6.23 -18.37
C ASP A 17 -0.21 -7.12 -18.17
N GLY A 18 0.38 -7.09 -16.98
CA GLY A 18 1.49 -7.97 -16.60
C GLY A 18 1.13 -9.47 -16.74
N LEU A 19 -0.07 -9.85 -16.30
CA LEU A 19 -0.57 -11.22 -16.40
C LEU A 19 -0.86 -11.63 -17.85
N LEU A 20 -1.43 -10.74 -18.66
CA LEU A 20 -1.79 -11.01 -20.06
C LEU A 20 -0.56 -10.99 -20.99
N GLY A 21 0.40 -10.13 -20.71
CA GLY A 21 1.61 -9.92 -21.53
C GLY A 21 2.73 -10.93 -21.29
N GLN A 22 2.51 -11.98 -20.48
CA GLN A 22 3.54 -12.93 -20.05
C GLN A 22 4.77 -12.25 -19.42
N HIS A 23 4.57 -11.13 -18.71
CA HIS A 23 5.66 -10.48 -18.02
C HIS A 23 6.21 -11.40 -16.93
N GLU A 24 7.54 -11.43 -16.77
CA GLU A 24 8.21 -12.26 -15.76
C GLU A 24 7.86 -11.85 -14.33
N SER A 25 7.42 -10.60 -14.12
CA SER A 25 7.01 -10.10 -12.81
C SER A 25 5.96 -8.98 -12.88
N LEU A 26 5.17 -8.88 -11.82
CA LEU A 26 4.16 -7.87 -11.54
C LEU A 26 4.72 -6.95 -10.45
N THR A 27 4.62 -5.63 -10.63
CA THR A 27 5.17 -4.65 -9.68
C THR A 27 4.13 -3.63 -9.25
N ILE A 28 4.07 -3.37 -7.95
CA ILE A 28 3.33 -2.25 -7.38
C ILE A 28 4.30 -1.33 -6.63
N THR A 29 4.40 -0.08 -7.06
CA THR A 29 5.25 0.94 -6.44
C THR A 29 4.47 1.75 -5.41
N LEU A 30 5.01 1.86 -4.20
CA LEU A 30 4.48 2.71 -3.13
C LEU A 30 5.49 3.79 -2.72
N LYS A 31 4.98 4.95 -2.30
CA LYS A 31 5.75 5.98 -1.58
C LYS A 31 5.54 5.82 -0.08
N SER A 32 6.62 5.88 0.68
CA SER A 32 6.59 5.79 2.14
C SER A 32 7.19 7.04 2.78
N ARG A 33 6.49 7.63 3.75
CA ARG A 33 7.00 8.80 4.50
C ARG A 33 8.14 8.35 5.41
N ALA A 34 9.36 8.80 5.14
CA ALA A 34 10.54 8.51 5.96
C ALA A 34 10.36 8.90 7.45
N ALA A 35 9.51 9.88 7.75
CA ALA A 35 9.24 10.36 9.10
C ALA A 35 8.69 9.28 10.06
N PHE A 36 7.93 8.29 9.59
CA PHE A 36 7.40 7.22 10.45
C PHE A 36 8.45 6.15 10.82
N SER A 37 9.56 6.07 10.08
CA SER A 37 10.70 5.21 10.43
C SER A 37 11.47 5.73 11.66
N ARG A 38 11.26 6.99 12.07
CA ARG A 38 11.98 7.62 13.20
C ARG A 38 11.51 7.21 14.59
N ARG A 39 10.39 6.48 14.73
CA ARG A 39 9.98 5.97 16.07
C ARG A 39 11.01 5.02 16.71
N ASN A 40 11.97 4.52 15.93
CA ASN A 40 13.06 3.65 16.40
C ASN A 40 14.48 4.20 16.12
N ALA A 41 14.64 5.44 15.63
CA ALA A 41 15.96 6.00 15.34
C ALA A 41 16.35 7.02 16.43
N PRO A 42 17.55 6.91 17.05
CA PRO A 42 18.01 7.92 18.00
C PRO A 42 18.11 9.27 17.29
N SER A 43 17.54 10.29 17.93
CA SER A 43 17.52 11.67 17.48
C SER A 43 18.92 12.26 17.51
N ASN A 44 19.54 12.41 16.33
CA ASN A 44 20.59 13.41 16.16
C ASN A 44 19.93 14.69 15.64
N GLU A 45 19.90 15.69 16.51
CA GLU A 45 19.45 17.04 16.22
C GLU A 45 20.44 17.70 15.25
N GLY A 46 19.95 18.12 14.09
CA GLY A 46 20.74 18.90 13.12
C GLY A 46 20.51 18.47 11.68
N ASP A 47 19.36 18.84 11.12
CA ASP A 47 19.13 19.24 9.71
C ASP A 47 17.61 19.15 9.43
N GLU A 48 16.91 20.29 9.50
CA GLU A 48 15.46 20.41 9.24
C GLU A 48 15.14 20.39 7.73
N SER A 49 15.52 19.32 7.05
CA SER A 49 15.01 19.01 5.72
C SER A 49 14.06 17.83 5.84
N ILE A 50 12.77 18.03 5.53
CA ILE A 50 11.79 16.94 5.51
C ILE A 50 12.31 15.88 4.53
N PRO A 51 12.67 14.66 4.99
CA PRO A 51 13.28 13.68 4.10
C PRO A 51 12.27 13.27 3.04
N LYS A 52 12.69 13.33 1.77
CA LYS A 52 11.87 12.97 0.60
C LYS A 52 11.27 11.57 0.80
N PRO A 53 9.99 11.34 0.44
CA PRO A 53 9.38 10.02 0.50
C PRO A 53 10.23 9.00 -0.26
N LYS A 54 10.46 7.83 0.33
CA LYS A 54 11.19 6.74 -0.32
C LYS A 54 10.20 5.90 -1.12
N GLU A 55 10.54 5.60 -2.36
CA GLU A 55 9.81 4.66 -3.19
C GLU A 55 10.19 3.21 -2.83
N ARG A 56 9.21 2.33 -2.89
CA ARG A 56 9.36 0.90 -2.61
C ARG A 56 8.53 0.10 -3.60
N ASP A 57 9.20 -0.76 -4.33
CA ASP A 57 8.55 -1.72 -5.23
C ASP A 57 8.22 -3.00 -4.48
N ILE A 58 7.02 -3.52 -4.73
CA ILE A 58 6.56 -4.81 -4.24
C ILE A 58 6.25 -5.66 -5.45
N ASN A 59 6.98 -6.78 -5.58
CA ASN A 59 6.99 -7.59 -6.78
C ASN A 59 6.37 -8.97 -6.56
N PHE A 60 5.79 -9.53 -7.61
CA PHE A 60 5.37 -10.93 -7.69
C PHE A 60 5.82 -11.55 -9.03
N PRO A 61 6.47 -12.72 -9.06
CA PRO A 61 6.87 -13.53 -7.92
C PRO A 61 7.90 -12.79 -7.04
N GLY A 62 7.71 -12.87 -5.73
CA GLY A 62 8.65 -12.30 -4.77
C GLY A 62 9.88 -13.20 -4.59
N ALA A 63 10.99 -12.65 -4.10
CA ALA A 63 12.22 -13.42 -3.86
C ALA A 63 12.05 -14.55 -2.82
N ASN A 64 11.01 -14.48 -1.99
CA ASN A 64 10.65 -15.48 -0.99
C ASN A 64 9.16 -15.37 -0.63
N ALA A 65 8.67 -16.30 0.19
CA ALA A 65 7.28 -16.33 0.63
C ALA A 65 6.83 -15.05 1.35
N GLN A 66 7.73 -14.36 2.07
CA GLN A 66 7.40 -13.10 2.74
C GLN A 66 7.18 -11.97 1.74
N GLU A 67 7.98 -11.88 0.68
CA GLU A 67 7.75 -10.88 -0.38
C GLU A 67 6.47 -11.16 -1.17
N ALA A 68 6.18 -12.44 -1.48
CA ALA A 68 4.91 -12.81 -2.11
C ALA A 68 3.70 -12.49 -1.22
N TRP A 69 3.83 -12.71 0.10
CA TRP A 69 2.81 -12.33 1.08
C TRP A 69 2.58 -10.81 1.11
N LYS A 70 3.65 -10.00 1.11
CA LYS A 70 3.54 -8.53 1.04
C LYS A 70 2.80 -8.05 -0.20
N PHE A 71 3.06 -8.66 -1.36
CA PHE A 71 2.34 -8.37 -2.59
C PHE A 71 0.85 -8.69 -2.45
N THR A 72 0.54 -9.87 -1.93
CA THR A 72 -0.84 -10.33 -1.71
C THR A 72 -1.60 -9.41 -0.75
N VAL A 73 -0.97 -9.00 0.36
CA VAL A 73 -1.54 -8.05 1.33
C VAL A 73 -1.87 -6.72 0.66
N LEU A 74 -0.93 -6.16 -0.10
CA LEU A 74 -1.12 -4.88 -0.77
C LEU A 74 -2.26 -4.96 -1.80
N LEU A 75 -2.27 -6.00 -2.63
CA LEU A 75 -3.31 -6.23 -3.62
C LEU A 75 -4.69 -6.34 -2.95
N ARG A 76 -4.77 -7.08 -1.84
CA ARG A 76 -6.03 -7.23 -1.10
C ARG A 76 -6.52 -5.91 -0.49
N ILE A 77 -5.61 -5.07 0.01
CA ILE A 77 -5.96 -3.75 0.53
C ILE A 77 -6.46 -2.83 -0.59
N LEU A 78 -5.81 -2.83 -1.76
CA LEU A 78 -6.24 -2.08 -2.94
C LEU A 78 -7.66 -2.48 -3.37
N GLU A 79 -7.94 -3.78 -3.45
CA GLU A 79 -9.27 -4.32 -3.79
C GLU A 79 -10.34 -3.86 -2.79
N LEU A 80 -10.08 -3.99 -1.49
CA LEU A 80 -11.04 -3.62 -0.45
C LEU A 80 -11.33 -2.11 -0.42
N ILE A 81 -10.29 -1.28 -0.59
CA ILE A 81 -10.44 0.17 -0.69
C ILE A 81 -11.23 0.52 -1.95
N HIS A 82 -10.88 -0.06 -3.10
CA HIS A 82 -11.58 0.15 -4.37
C HIS A 82 -13.07 -0.18 -4.26
N GLY A 83 -13.42 -1.35 -3.73
CA GLY A 83 -14.82 -1.73 -3.50
C GLY A 83 -15.57 -0.75 -2.61
N SER A 84 -14.99 -0.34 -1.47
CA SER A 84 -15.61 0.68 -0.61
C SER A 84 -15.81 2.04 -1.30
N LEU A 85 -14.88 2.40 -2.19
CA LEU A 85 -14.94 3.63 -2.99
C LEU A 85 -15.93 3.52 -4.16
N LEU A 86 -16.33 2.33 -4.60
CA LEU A 86 -17.44 2.16 -5.53
C LEU A 86 -18.79 2.16 -4.81
N ASP A 87 -18.88 1.44 -3.69
CA ASP A 87 -20.13 1.20 -2.95
C ASP A 87 -20.61 2.38 -2.09
N ASN A 88 -19.83 3.46 -2.01
CA ASN A 88 -20.13 4.59 -1.13
C ASN A 88 -20.24 4.24 0.35
N THR A 89 -19.43 3.26 0.77
CA THR A 89 -19.34 2.82 2.16
C THR A 89 -18.11 3.39 2.84
N LEU A 90 -18.29 3.84 4.09
CA LEU A 90 -17.18 4.22 4.97
C LEU A 90 -16.54 2.94 5.51
N MET A 91 -15.24 2.80 5.28
CA MET A 91 -14.45 1.64 5.73
C MET A 91 -13.29 2.14 6.61
N THR A 92 -13.27 1.71 7.87
CA THR A 92 -12.15 2.02 8.78
C THR A 92 -10.99 1.04 8.59
N LYS A 93 -9.80 1.37 9.13
CA LYS A 93 -8.66 0.44 9.14
C LYS A 93 -8.95 -0.86 9.90
N ARG A 94 -9.83 -0.80 10.92
CA ARG A 94 -10.26 -1.98 11.67
C ARG A 94 -11.16 -2.85 10.81
N ASP A 95 -12.09 -2.24 10.06
CA ASP A 95 -12.95 -2.97 9.14
C ASP A 95 -12.13 -3.69 8.08
N LEU A 96 -11.11 -3.02 7.51
CA LEU A 96 -10.14 -3.64 6.59
C LEU A 96 -9.45 -4.86 7.21
N TYR A 97 -8.89 -4.73 8.41
CA TYR A 97 -8.21 -5.83 9.11
C TYR A 97 -9.13 -7.03 9.33
N TYR A 98 -10.38 -6.80 9.74
CA TYR A 98 -11.33 -7.87 9.97
C TYR A 98 -11.85 -8.54 8.69
N ARG A 99 -11.51 -8.04 7.49
CA ARG A 99 -11.85 -8.75 6.25
C ARG A 99 -11.06 -10.05 6.08
N HIS A 100 -9.79 -10.09 6.51
CA HIS A 100 -8.91 -11.25 6.42
C HIS A 100 -7.82 -11.23 7.51
N PRO A 101 -8.17 -11.47 8.78
CA PRO A 101 -7.21 -11.38 9.89
C PRO A 101 -6.03 -12.34 9.74
N ASP A 102 -6.25 -13.53 9.17
CA ASP A 102 -5.19 -14.52 8.94
C ASP A 102 -4.17 -14.07 7.88
N LEU A 103 -4.64 -13.35 6.85
CA LEU A 103 -3.76 -12.76 5.84
C LEU A 103 -2.96 -11.60 6.43
N PHE A 104 -3.61 -10.71 7.19
CA PHE A 104 -2.95 -9.50 7.67
C PHE A 104 -2.07 -9.74 8.89
N VAL A 105 -2.36 -10.77 9.68
CA VAL A 105 -1.67 -11.22 10.90
C VAL A 105 -1.73 -10.19 12.04
N LYS A 106 -1.51 -8.90 11.76
CA LYS A 106 -1.49 -7.79 12.73
C LYS A 106 -2.14 -6.56 12.13
N GLN A 107 -2.86 -5.80 12.95
CA GLN A 107 -3.44 -4.51 12.59
C GLN A 107 -2.40 -3.54 12.00
N SER A 108 -1.17 -3.55 12.54
CA SER A 108 -0.08 -2.67 12.09
C SER A 108 0.34 -2.89 10.64
N VAL A 109 0.05 -4.06 10.06
CA VAL A 109 0.28 -4.34 8.64
C VAL A 109 -0.70 -3.54 7.79
N VAL A 110 -2.00 -3.62 8.09
CA VAL A 110 -3.03 -2.81 7.42
C VAL A 110 -2.74 -1.33 7.58
N ASP A 111 -2.41 -0.90 8.81
CA ASP A 111 -2.06 0.49 9.08
C ASP A 111 -0.94 0.95 8.15
N ARG A 112 0.20 0.25 8.14
CA ARG A 112 1.35 0.60 7.30
C ARG A 112 1.02 0.71 5.81
N TYR A 113 0.25 -0.23 5.25
CA TYR A 113 -0.06 -0.21 3.83
C TYR A 113 -1.08 0.88 3.47
N VAL A 114 -2.07 1.13 4.32
CA VAL A 114 -3.00 2.27 4.15
C VAL A 114 -2.25 3.60 4.26
N ASP A 115 -1.30 3.68 5.19
CA ASP A 115 -0.38 4.82 5.36
C ASP A 115 0.48 5.07 4.09
N ASP A 116 1.12 4.03 3.56
CA ASP A 116 1.95 4.09 2.34
C ASP A 116 1.08 4.43 1.11
N LEU A 117 -0.14 3.89 0.99
CA LEU A 117 -1.07 4.24 -0.11
C LEU A 117 -1.51 5.70 -0.04
N ALA A 118 -1.86 6.20 1.15
CA ALA A 118 -2.20 7.61 1.33
C ALA A 118 -1.03 8.52 0.94
N CYS A 119 0.20 8.14 1.27
CA CYS A 119 1.40 8.85 0.82
C CYS A 119 1.61 8.74 -0.70
N THR A 120 1.33 7.58 -1.30
CA THR A 120 1.48 7.35 -2.74
C THR A 120 0.53 8.21 -3.55
N PHE A 121 -0.67 8.45 -3.02
CA PHE A 121 -1.69 9.28 -3.65
C PHE A 121 -1.59 10.75 -3.24
N ASP A 122 -0.68 11.13 -2.35
CA ASP A 122 -0.58 12.48 -1.80
C ASP A 122 -1.90 12.97 -1.16
N ILE A 123 -2.56 12.07 -0.42
CA ILE A 123 -3.78 12.39 0.33
C ILE A 123 -3.55 12.42 1.82
N THR A 124 -4.22 13.36 2.48
CA THR A 124 -4.45 13.29 3.92
C THR A 124 -5.61 12.34 4.19
N ARG A 125 -5.49 11.56 5.26
CA ARG A 125 -6.58 10.70 5.73
C ARG A 125 -7.55 11.56 6.52
N SER A 126 -8.82 11.51 6.14
CA SER A 126 -9.96 12.10 6.84
C SER A 126 -10.70 11.05 7.65
#